data_AF-A0A5C9BV83-F1
#
_entry.id   AF-A0A5C9BV83-F1
#
_cell.length_a   1.000
_cell.length_b   1.000
_cell.length_c   1.000
_cell.angle_alpha   90.00
_cell.angle_beta   90.00
_cell.angle_gamma   90.00
#
_symmetry.space_group_name_H-M   'P 1'
#
loop_
_entity.id
_entity.type
_entity.pdbx_description
1 polymer ?
#
loop_
_entity_poly.entity_id
_entity_poly.type
_entity_poly.pdbx_seq_one_letter_code
_entity_poly.pdbx_strand_id
1 'polypeptide(L)'
;MSQNILENRAAMAILREAKSSLEQLGVACILSPMDLPQGMTISLHIGSTELAAIAANVASTQGGVNAHTVDGADQFAREVAFAAEEIKRQSECKR
;
A
#
# COMPACT_ATOMS: atom_id res chain seq x y z
N MET A 1 12.37 -24.80 -6.70
CA MET A 1 12.64 -23.77 -5.68
C MET A 1 11.34 -23.04 -5.42
N SER A 2 10.92 -22.91 -4.16
CA SER A 2 9.74 -22.10 -3.82
C SER A 2 9.98 -20.66 -4.29
N GLN A 3 9.15 -20.16 -5.20
CA GLN A 3 9.19 -18.77 -5.70
C GLN A 3 8.48 -17.81 -4.73
N ASN A 4 8.52 -18.09 -3.42
CA ASN A 4 7.94 -17.21 -2.42
C ASN A 4 8.75 -15.91 -2.35
N ILE A 5 8.27 -14.87 -3.04
CA ILE A 5 8.95 -13.57 -3.09
C ILE A 5 9.00 -12.90 -1.71
N LEU A 6 8.10 -13.25 -0.79
CA LEU A 6 8.08 -12.72 0.59
C LEU A 6 9.26 -13.26 1.41
N GLU A 7 9.79 -14.42 1.04
CA GLU A 7 10.98 -15.03 1.65
C GLU A 7 12.28 -14.69 0.90
N ASN A 8 12.20 -13.98 -0.24
CA ASN A 8 13.35 -13.62 -1.03
C ASN A 8 14.13 -12.47 -0.35
N ARG A 9 15.15 -12.85 0.41
CA ARG A 9 16.01 -11.91 1.16
C ARG A 9 16.67 -10.86 0.29
N ALA A 10 17.10 -11.22 -0.93
CA ALA A 10 17.75 -10.29 -1.83
C ALA A 10 16.79 -9.21 -2.34
N ALA A 11 15.58 -9.62 -2.76
CA ALA A 11 14.55 -8.68 -3.21
C ALA A 11 14.09 -7.74 -2.07
N MET A 12 13.91 -8.29 -0.87
CA MET A 12 13.58 -7.48 0.31
C MET A 12 14.69 -6.52 0.73
N ALA A 13 15.96 -6.90 0.57
CA ALA A 13 17.08 -6.02 0.87
C ALA A 13 17.09 -4.79 -0.05
N ILE A 14 16.90 -5.00 -1.36
CA ILE A 14 16.83 -3.92 -2.36
C ILE A 14 15.73 -2.91 -1.99
N LEU A 15 14.53 -3.38 -1.67
CA LEU A 15 13.42 -2.47 -1.34
C LEU A 15 13.61 -1.76 0.00
N ARG A 16 14.25 -2.40 0.99
CA ARG A 16 14.58 -1.76 2.28
C ARG A 16 15.64 -0.66 2.12
N GLU A 17 16.65 -0.91 1.29
CA GLU A 17 17.68 0.10 0.99
C GLU A 17 17.09 1.30 0.25
N ALA A 18 16.22 1.04 -0.74
CA ALA A 18 15.48 2.10 -1.44
C ALA A 18 14.59 2.90 -0.47
N LYS A 19 13.82 2.22 0.39
CA LYS A 19 12.99 2.87 1.43
C LYS A 19 13.84 3.79 2.32
N SER A 20 14.96 3.28 2.86
CA SER A 20 15.82 4.07 3.74
C SER A 20 16.40 5.30 3.04
N SER A 21 16.83 5.15 1.79
CA SER A 21 17.38 6.26 1.00
C SER A 21 16.34 7.35 0.74
N LEU A 22 15.10 6.96 0.44
CA LEU A 22 14.00 7.89 0.20
C LEU A 22 13.54 8.60 1.48
N GLU A 23 13.48 7.89 2.61
CA GLU A 23 13.13 8.48 3.91
C GLU A 23 14.18 9.51 4.37
N GLN A 24 15.47 9.28 4.08
CA GLN A 24 16.53 10.28 4.34
C GLN A 24 16.37 11.56 3.50
N LEU A 25 15.68 11.48 2.36
CA LEU A 25 15.31 12.63 1.53
C LEU A 25 13.97 13.27 1.95
N GLY A 26 13.35 12.80 3.04
CA GLY A 26 12.07 13.29 3.52
C GLY A 26 10.86 12.79 2.73
N VAL A 27 11.02 11.74 1.91
CA VAL A 27 9.92 11.13 1.15
C VAL A 27 9.24 10.07 2.02
N ALA A 28 7.91 10.17 2.18
CA ALA A 28 7.15 9.18 2.91
C ALA A 28 7.05 7.87 2.12
N CYS A 29 7.34 6.75 2.77
CA CYS A 29 7.46 5.45 2.13
C CYS A 29 6.79 4.32 2.92
N ILE A 30 6.12 3.40 2.23
CA ILE A 30 5.55 2.19 2.82
C ILE A 30 5.98 0.97 2.00
N LEU A 31 6.62 0.02 2.66
CA LEU A 31 6.92 -1.29 2.08
C LEU A 31 5.75 -2.22 2.35
N SER A 32 5.12 -2.72 1.28
CA SER A 32 3.89 -3.50 1.34
C SER A 32 4.08 -4.89 0.72
N PRO A 33 4.21 -5.93 1.55
CA PRO A 33 4.10 -7.32 1.10
C PRO A 33 2.63 -7.69 0.90
N MET A 34 2.33 -8.43 -0.16
CA MET A 34 0.99 -8.87 -0.48
C MET A 34 0.99 -10.32 -0.94
N ASP A 35 0.03 -11.08 -0.42
CA ASP A 35 -0.20 -12.49 -0.77
C ASP A 35 -1.65 -12.64 -1.23
N LEU A 36 -1.84 -12.89 -2.52
CA LEU A 36 -3.15 -13.10 -3.13
C LEU A 36 -3.22 -14.48 -3.78
N PRO A 37 -4.42 -15.04 -4.05
CA PRO A 37 -4.56 -16.29 -4.79
C PRO A 37 -3.83 -16.31 -6.14
N GLN A 38 -3.66 -15.15 -6.77
CA GLN A 38 -2.96 -14.97 -8.05
C GLN A 38 -1.43 -14.94 -7.93
N GLY A 39 -0.91 -14.80 -6.70
CA GLY A 39 0.52 -14.78 -6.42
C GLY A 39 0.90 -13.81 -5.32
N MET A 40 2.19 -13.81 -5.00
CA MET A 40 2.79 -12.96 -3.98
C MET A 40 3.52 -11.80 -4.64
N THR A 41 3.43 -10.61 -4.04
CA THR A 41 4.16 -9.41 -4.48
C THR A 41 4.75 -8.68 -3.28
N ILE A 42 5.80 -7.90 -3.55
CA ILE A 42 6.34 -6.91 -2.63
C ILE A 42 6.42 -5.59 -3.38
N SER A 43 5.91 -4.52 -2.80
CA SER A 43 5.85 -3.20 -3.43
C SER A 43 6.30 -2.10 -2.47
N LEU A 44 6.87 -1.03 -3.02
CA LEU A 44 7.25 0.16 -2.25
C LEU A 44 6.38 1.32 -2.73
N HIS A 45 5.51 1.81 -1.86
CA HIS A 45 4.67 2.97 -2.10
C HIS A 45 5.36 4.23 -1.59
N ILE A 46 5.41 5.27 -2.43
CA ILE A 46 6.04 6.56 -2.11
C ILE A 46 5.00 7.68 -2.26
N GLY A 47 5.06 8.67 -1.38
CA GLY A 47 4.14 9.80 -1.38
C GLY A 47 4.82 11.11 -1.00
N SER A 48 4.27 12.21 -1.50
CA SER A 48 4.67 13.56 -1.07
C SER A 48 4.33 13.83 0.40
N THR A 49 3.43 13.04 0.98
CA THR A 49 3.07 13.03 2.40
C THR A 49 2.89 11.60 2.89
N GLU A 50 2.93 11.40 4.21
CA GLU A 50 2.64 10.11 4.83
C GLU A 50 1.24 9.59 4.45
N LEU A 51 0.24 10.48 4.44
CA LEU A 51 -1.11 10.16 4.02
C LEU A 51 -1.18 9.66 2.57
N ALA A 52 -0.38 10.23 1.65
CA ALA A 52 -0.34 9.78 0.26
C ALA A 52 0.27 8.37 0.12
N ALA A 53 1.34 8.07 0.86
CA ALA A 53 1.93 6.73 0.88
C ALA A 53 0.96 5.69 1.47
N ILE A 54 0.25 6.04 2.54
CA ILE A 54 -0.80 5.19 3.15
C ILE A 54 -1.94 4.97 2.17
N ALA A 55 -2.44 6.02 1.51
CA ALA A 55 -3.52 5.92 0.54
C ALA A 55 -3.15 5.00 -0.63
N ALA A 56 -1.90 5.07 -1.13
CA ALA A 56 -1.42 4.17 -2.17
C ALA A 56 -1.36 2.69 -1.71
N ASN A 57 -0.95 2.44 -0.46
CA ASN A 57 -0.95 1.10 0.12
C ASN A 57 -2.36 0.54 0.33
N VAL A 58 -3.29 1.35 0.84
CA VAL A 58 -4.70 0.97 0.98
C VAL A 58 -5.30 0.70 -0.40
N ALA A 59 -5.00 1.55 -1.38
CA ALA A 59 -5.47 1.38 -2.74
C ALA A 59 -4.93 0.10 -3.38
N SER A 60 -3.66 -0.26 -3.15
CA SER A 60 -3.11 -1.52 -3.67
C SER A 60 -3.78 -2.73 -3.02
N THR A 61 -4.01 -2.67 -1.70
CA THR A 61 -4.68 -3.74 -0.94
C THR A 61 -6.11 -3.92 -1.43
N GLN A 62 -6.86 -2.83 -1.54
CA GLN A 62 -8.24 -2.88 -1.96
C GLN A 62 -8.39 -3.23 -3.44
N GLY A 63 -7.48 -2.73 -4.28
CA GLY A 63 -7.35 -3.16 -5.67
C GLY A 63 -7.09 -4.66 -5.77
N GLY A 64 -6.23 -5.23 -4.93
CA GLY A 64 -5.97 -6.67 -4.86
C GLY A 64 -7.19 -7.49 -4.45
N VAL A 65 -7.94 -7.02 -3.45
CA VAL A 65 -9.20 -7.64 -2.98
C VAL A 65 -10.30 -7.55 -4.04
N ASN A 66 -10.33 -6.48 -4.84
CA ASN A 66 -11.37 -6.27 -5.84
C ASN A 66 -10.98 -6.74 -7.26
N ALA A 67 -9.70 -7.04 -7.52
CA ALA A 67 -9.21 -7.44 -8.85
C ALA A 67 -9.85 -8.72 -9.39
N HIS A 68 -10.47 -9.52 -8.52
CA HIS A 68 -11.13 -10.77 -8.86
C HIS A 68 -12.66 -10.70 -8.77
N THR A 69 -13.24 -9.53 -8.48
CA THR A 69 -14.69 -9.34 -8.41
C THR A 69 -15.17 -8.56 -9.64
N VAL A 70 -16.34 -8.95 -10.18
CA VAL A 70 -16.90 -8.39 -11.44
C VAL A 70 -17.19 -6.88 -11.36
N ASP A 71 -17.34 -6.33 -10.14
CA ASP A 71 -17.65 -4.91 -9.88
C ASP A 71 -16.52 -4.15 -9.16
N GLY A 72 -15.28 -4.64 -9.25
CA GLY A 72 -14.16 -4.20 -8.41
C GLY A 72 -13.82 -2.70 -8.47
N ALA A 73 -14.09 -2.03 -9.60
CA ALA A 73 -13.85 -0.59 -9.77
C ALA A 73 -14.80 0.28 -8.93
N ASP A 74 -16.09 -0.05 -8.90
CA ASP A 74 -17.10 0.69 -8.14
C ASP A 74 -16.93 0.47 -6.64
N GLN A 75 -16.55 -0.74 -6.25
CA GLN A 75 -16.25 -1.04 -4.85
C GLN A 75 -15.00 -0.31 -4.37
N PHE A 76 -13.95 -0.28 -5.18
CA PHE A 76 -12.72 0.48 -4.88
C PHE A 76 -13.02 1.98 -4.67
N ALA A 77 -13.82 2.60 -5.55
CA ALA A 77 -14.18 4.01 -5.44
C ALA A 77 -14.94 4.33 -4.14
N ARG A 78 -15.87 3.44 -3.72
CA ARG A 78 -16.61 3.60 -2.45
C ARG A 78 -15.70 3.50 -1.22
N GLU A 79 -14.76 2.58 -1.23
CA GLU A 79 -13.89 2.34 -0.08
C GLU A 79 -12.82 3.43 0.09
N VAL A 80 -12.29 3.98 -1.01
CA VAL A 80 -11.42 5.18 -0.97
C VAL A 80 -12.18 6.37 -0.41
N ALA A 81 -13.43 6.59 -0.84
CA ALA A 81 -14.26 7.68 -0.33
C ALA A 81 -14.55 7.51 1.18
N PHE A 82 -14.85 6.29 1.64
CA PHE A 82 -15.08 6.01 3.04
C PHE A 82 -13.83 6.25 3.91
N ALA A 83 -12.67 5.74 3.49
CA ALA A 83 -11.42 5.90 4.22
C ALA A 83 -10.99 7.38 4.33
N ALA A 84 -11.17 8.17 3.26
CA ALA A 84 -10.91 9.61 3.27
C ALA A 84 -11.79 10.35 4.29
N GLU A 85 -13.07 9.99 4.39
CA GLU A 85 -14.02 10.64 5.30
C GLU A 85 -13.77 10.25 6.77
N GLU A 86 -13.34 9.03 7.03
CA GLU A 86 -12.99 8.57 8.38
C GLU A 86 -11.74 9.29 8.91
N ILE A 87 -10.72 9.45 8.06
CA ILE A 87 -9.52 10.24 8.39
C ILE A 87 -9.89 11.68 8.72
N LYS A 88 -10.81 12.28 7.96
CA LYS A 88 -11.30 13.64 8.21
C LYS A 88 -12.04 13.74 9.54
N ARG A 89 -12.94 12.81 9.86
CA ARG A 89 -13.66 12.74 11.14
C ARG A 89 -12.72 12.62 12.35
N GLN A 90 -11.69 11.78 12.24
CA GLN A 90 -10.68 11.62 13.30
C GLN A 90 -9.82 12.87 13.49
N SER A 91 -9.63 13.67 12.43
CA SER A 91 -8.92 14.94 12.47
C SER A 91 -9.75 16.03 13.17
N GLU A 92 -11.07 16.02 12.97
CA GLU A 92 -12.02 16.97 13.55
C GLU A 92 -12.32 16.66 15.03
N CYS A 93 -12.34 15.39 15.43
CA CYS A 93 -12.58 14.98 16.82
C CYS A 93 -11.39 15.21 17.77
N LYS A 94 -10.22 15.60 17.24
CA LYS A 94 -9.00 15.93 18.00
C LYS A 94 -8.82 17.44 18.25
N ARG A 95 -9.81 18.27 17.91
CA ARG A 95 -9.87 19.71 18.25
C ARG A 95 -10.85 19.94 19.39
#